data_AF-A0A927C826-F1
#
_entry.id   AF-A0A927C826-F1
#
_cell.length_a   1.000
_cell.length_b   1.000
_cell.length_c   1.000
_cell.angle_alpha   90.00
_cell.angle_beta   90.00
_cell.angle_gamma   90.00
#
_symmetry.space_group_name_H-M   'P 1'
#
loop_
_entity.id
_entity.type
_entity.pdbx_description
1 polymer ?
#
loop_
_entity_poly.entity_id
_entity_poly.type
_entity_poly.pdbx_seq_one_letter_code
_entity_poly.pdbx_strand_id
1 'polypeptide(L)'
;MIILLVVGLFVLAAGTFAGILESDILIVVCSVAGGLILVSLWKIWNVLQKIHYRLLGIALTDSQLNTIVKHSGKYVVESDLFDVYPDSNTLYPLVMLDGELYIRARLFRDYVEQEEHRYRFSLPGREPVQMKFSDRYVPGAALFGHGDQVFVSVSRLGLTPVFYKDRIQLE
;
A
#
# COMPACT_ATOMS: atom_id res chain seq x y z
N MET A 1 -12.31 -13.70 -16.68
CA MET A 1 -12.37 -14.60 -15.50
C MET A 1 -13.57 -14.38 -14.55
N ILE A 2 -14.43 -13.40 -14.81
CA ILE A 2 -15.78 -13.30 -14.20
C ILE A 2 -16.67 -14.52 -14.54
N ILE A 3 -16.40 -15.18 -15.66
CA ILE A 3 -17.11 -16.37 -16.14
C ILE A 3 -17.14 -17.49 -15.09
N LEU A 4 -16.04 -17.72 -14.35
CA LEU A 4 -15.99 -18.74 -13.28
C LEU A 4 -16.95 -18.44 -12.12
N LEU A 5 -17.09 -17.17 -11.75
CA LEU A 5 -18.04 -16.73 -10.74
C LEU A 5 -19.48 -16.90 -11.23
N VAL A 6 -19.75 -16.47 -12.47
CA VAL A 6 -21.09 -16.55 -13.08
C VAL A 6 -21.52 -18.01 -13.24
N VAL A 7 -20.63 -18.88 -13.76
CA VAL A 7 -20.88 -20.31 -13.89
C VAL A 7 -21.04 -20.98 -12.52
N GLY A 8 -20.20 -20.63 -11.54
CA GLY A 8 -20.31 -21.16 -10.17
C GLY A 8 -21.64 -20.82 -9.52
N LEU A 9 -22.09 -19.57 -9.63
CA LEU A 9 -23.41 -19.13 -9.16
C LEU A 9 -24.56 -19.80 -9.92
N PHE A 10 -24.41 -19.96 -11.23
CA PHE A 10 -25.41 -20.63 -12.05
C PHE A 10 -25.57 -22.11 -11.68
N VAL A 11 -24.47 -22.83 -11.49
CA VAL A 11 -24.50 -24.24 -11.04
C VAL A 11 -25.14 -24.36 -9.66
N LEU A 12 -24.81 -23.44 -8.75
CA LEU A 12 -25.44 -23.38 -7.43
C LEU A 12 -26.94 -23.19 -7.53
N ALA A 13 -27.40 -22.17 -8.26
CA ALA A 13 -28.81 -21.79 -8.35
C ALA A 13 -29.65 -22.79 -9.17
N ALA A 14 -29.18 -23.17 -10.35
CA ALA A 14 -29.90 -24.10 -11.23
C ALA A 14 -29.91 -25.53 -10.67
N GLY A 15 -28.79 -25.97 -10.09
CA GLY A 15 -28.67 -27.32 -9.53
C GLY A 15 -29.45 -27.49 -8.23
N THR A 16 -29.48 -26.48 -7.35
CA THR A 16 -30.38 -26.52 -6.17
C THR A 16 -31.84 -26.49 -6.58
N PHE A 17 -32.21 -25.67 -7.56
CA PHE A 17 -33.58 -25.60 -8.05
C PHE A 17 -34.05 -26.92 -8.69
N ALA A 18 -33.23 -27.53 -9.55
CA ALA A 18 -33.52 -28.83 -10.17
C ALA A 18 -33.60 -29.95 -9.13
N GLY A 19 -32.66 -30.01 -8.18
CA GLY A 19 -32.67 -31.04 -7.14
C GLY A 19 -33.87 -30.93 -6.19
N ILE A 20 -34.37 -29.72 -5.91
CA ILE A 20 -35.61 -29.52 -5.14
C ILE A 20 -36.83 -30.01 -5.93
N LEU A 21 -36.91 -29.72 -7.22
CA LEU A 21 -38.03 -30.15 -8.08
C LEU A 21 -38.11 -31.67 -8.21
N GLU A 22 -36.96 -32.34 -8.35
CA GLU A 22 -36.88 -33.80 -8.47
C GLU A 22 -36.87 -34.52 -7.11
N SER A 23 -36.84 -33.76 -6.00
CA SER A 23 -36.67 -34.29 -4.64
C SER A 23 -35.42 -35.15 -4.46
N ASP A 24 -34.40 -34.92 -5.29
CA ASP A 24 -33.13 -35.64 -5.25
C ASP A 24 -32.08 -34.83 -4.46
N ILE A 25 -31.86 -35.27 -3.23
CA ILE A 25 -30.89 -34.66 -2.30
C ILE A 25 -29.46 -34.76 -2.83
N LEU A 26 -29.11 -35.81 -3.60
CA LEU A 26 -27.77 -35.96 -4.17
C LEU A 26 -27.47 -34.84 -5.18
N ILE A 27 -28.44 -34.48 -6.02
CA ILE A 27 -28.30 -33.38 -6.98
C ILE A 27 -28.10 -32.04 -6.25
N VAL A 28 -28.86 -31.80 -5.18
CA VAL A 28 -28.70 -30.61 -4.33
C VAL A 28 -27.31 -30.55 -3.70
N VAL A 29 -26.82 -31.64 -3.12
CA VAL A 29 -25.50 -31.67 -2.47
C VAL A 29 -24.38 -31.47 -3.51
N CYS A 30 -24.46 -32.15 -4.65
CA CYS A 30 -23.46 -32.04 -5.71
C CYS A 30 -23.40 -30.63 -6.31
N SER A 31 -24.55 -29.98 -6.51
CA SER A 31 -24.62 -28.63 -7.07
C SER A 31 -24.10 -27.56 -6.10
N VAL A 32 -24.44 -27.68 -4.81
CA VAL A 32 -23.89 -26.80 -3.77
C VAL A 32 -22.38 -26.96 -3.65
N ALA A 33 -21.89 -28.20 -3.55
CA ALA A 33 -20.46 -28.47 -3.47
C ALA A 33 -19.71 -27.96 -4.71
N GLY A 34 -20.20 -28.27 -5.91
CA GLY A 34 -19.59 -27.83 -7.17
C GLY A 34 -19.56 -26.31 -7.33
N GLY A 35 -20.66 -25.63 -7.04
CA GLY A 35 -20.72 -24.17 -7.12
C GLY A 35 -19.82 -23.48 -6.09
N LEU A 36 -19.74 -23.98 -4.85
CA LEU A 36 -18.83 -23.46 -3.84
C LEU A 36 -17.36 -23.64 -4.22
N ILE A 37 -16.99 -24.78 -4.81
CA ILE A 37 -15.63 -25.03 -5.30
C ILE A 37 -15.26 -24.01 -6.39
N LEU A 38 -16.15 -23.79 -7.36
CA LEU A 38 -15.92 -22.83 -8.46
C LEU A 38 -15.78 -21.39 -7.95
N VAL A 39 -16.64 -20.96 -7.01
CA VAL A 39 -16.55 -19.64 -6.40
C VAL A 39 -15.25 -19.49 -5.59
N SER A 40 -14.84 -20.54 -4.88
CA SER A 40 -13.59 -20.56 -4.11
C SER A 40 -12.36 -20.46 -5.02
N LEU A 41 -12.35 -21.19 -6.14
CA LEU A 41 -11.31 -21.09 -7.18
C LEU A 41 -11.20 -19.67 -7.76
N TRP A 42 -12.34 -19.03 -8.04
CA TRP A 42 -12.36 -17.64 -8.49
C TRP A 42 -11.74 -16.69 -7.46
N LYS A 43 -12.06 -16.89 -6.17
CA LYS A 43 -11.50 -16.08 -5.08
C LYS A 43 -10.01 -16.28 -4.93
N ILE A 44 -9.54 -17.54 -4.97
CA ILE A 44 -8.11 -17.88 -4.92
C ILE A 44 -7.36 -17.22 -6.07
N TRP A 45 -7.87 -17.30 -7.29
CA TRP A 45 -7.23 -16.64 -8.43
C TRP A 45 -7.21 -15.12 -8.29
N ASN A 46 -8.29 -14.49 -7.83
CA ASN A 46 -8.30 -13.04 -7.59
C ASN A 46 -7.25 -12.62 -6.56
N VAL A 47 -7.04 -13.43 -5.53
CA VAL A 47 -5.96 -13.22 -4.56
C VAL A 47 -4.59 -13.44 -5.23
N LEU A 48 -4.43 -14.50 -6.02
CA LEU A 48 -3.20 -14.79 -6.75
C LEU A 48 -2.84 -13.67 -7.73
N GLN A 49 -3.81 -13.13 -8.45
CA GLN A 49 -3.60 -11.97 -9.32
C GLN A 49 -3.16 -10.77 -8.51
N LYS A 50 -3.82 -10.44 -7.40
CA LYS A 50 -3.37 -9.33 -6.54
C LYS A 50 -1.94 -9.51 -6.02
N ILE A 51 -1.54 -10.75 -5.71
CA ILE A 51 -0.17 -11.08 -5.32
C ILE A 51 0.77 -10.97 -6.53
N HIS A 52 0.39 -11.46 -7.69
CA HIS A 52 1.17 -11.39 -8.93
C HIS A 52 1.36 -9.93 -9.38
N TYR A 53 0.34 -9.09 -9.25
CA TYR A 53 0.41 -7.64 -9.50
C TYR A 53 1.40 -6.96 -8.53
N ARG A 54 1.43 -7.37 -7.26
CA ARG A 54 2.45 -6.94 -6.29
C ARG A 54 3.85 -7.41 -6.68
N LEU A 55 4.00 -8.65 -7.14
CA LEU A 55 5.29 -9.23 -7.54
C LEU A 55 5.82 -8.66 -8.87
N LEU A 56 4.92 -8.20 -9.76
CA LEU A 56 5.26 -7.58 -11.04
C LEU A 56 5.62 -6.09 -10.93
N GLY A 57 5.66 -5.51 -9.73
CA GLY A 57 6.04 -4.11 -9.54
C GLY A 57 4.99 -3.11 -10.04
N ILE A 58 3.72 -3.51 -10.13
CA ILE A 58 2.66 -2.63 -10.65
C ILE A 58 2.27 -1.63 -9.56
N ALA A 59 2.29 -0.35 -9.95
CA ALA A 59 1.98 0.80 -9.10
C ALA A 59 0.70 0.59 -8.28
N LEU A 60 0.74 0.93 -6.98
CA LEU A 60 -0.47 0.96 -6.16
C LEU A 60 -1.45 1.97 -6.75
N THR A 61 -2.74 1.63 -6.75
CA THR A 61 -3.77 2.61 -7.10
C THR A 61 -3.91 3.67 -6.02
N ASP A 62 -4.31 4.88 -6.39
CA ASP A 62 -4.45 6.00 -5.44
C ASP A 62 -5.42 5.68 -4.29
N SER A 63 -6.46 4.88 -4.56
CA SER A 63 -7.42 4.45 -3.52
C SER A 63 -6.79 3.49 -2.50
N GLN A 64 -5.93 2.59 -2.96
CA GLN A 64 -5.17 1.68 -2.08
C GLN A 64 -4.16 2.46 -1.25
N LEU A 65 -3.40 3.35 -1.86
CA LEU A 65 -2.43 4.19 -1.17
C LEU A 65 -3.10 5.09 -0.13
N ASN A 66 -4.22 5.73 -0.47
CA ASN A 66 -5.01 6.53 0.47
C ASN A 66 -5.50 5.69 1.66
N THR A 67 -5.91 4.45 1.42
CA THR A 67 -6.32 3.53 2.49
C THR A 67 -5.15 3.21 3.42
N ILE A 68 -3.95 2.97 2.87
CA ILE A 68 -2.75 2.72 3.67
C ILE A 68 -2.37 3.95 4.49
N VAL A 69 -2.33 5.14 3.87
CA VAL A 69 -1.98 6.41 4.55
C VAL A 69 -3.00 6.76 5.65
N LYS A 70 -4.29 6.44 5.45
CA LYS A 70 -5.31 6.68 6.49
C LYS A 70 -5.17 5.79 7.71
N HIS A 71 -4.71 4.55 7.51
CA HIS A 71 -4.55 3.57 8.60
C HIS A 71 -3.11 3.48 9.12
N SER A 72 -2.17 4.21 8.53
CA SER A 72 -0.80 4.28 9.02
C SER A 72 -0.73 4.96 10.38
N GLY A 73 0.14 4.43 11.25
CA GLY A 73 0.45 5.07 12.53
C GLY A 73 0.96 6.49 12.33
N LYS A 74 0.58 7.39 13.23
CA LYS A 74 1.05 8.76 13.25
C LYS A 74 1.96 8.96 14.45
N TYR A 75 3.14 9.49 14.22
CA TYR A 75 4.19 9.62 15.22
C TYR A 75 4.67 11.06 15.30
N VAL A 76 5.07 11.46 16.50
CA VAL A 76 5.88 12.67 16.69
C VAL A 76 7.29 12.35 16.20
N VAL A 77 7.86 13.20 15.35
CA VAL A 77 9.18 12.95 14.76
C VAL A 77 10.19 13.88 15.39
N GLU A 78 11.31 13.31 15.81
CA GLU A 78 12.43 14.00 16.43
C GLU A 78 13.72 13.61 15.68
N SER A 79 14.70 14.51 15.66
CA SER A 79 16.04 14.22 15.16
C SER A 79 17.04 15.12 15.85
N ASP A 80 18.20 14.57 16.18
CA ASP A 80 19.34 15.36 16.67
C ASP A 80 20.17 15.95 15.52
N LEU A 81 19.91 15.51 14.28
CA LEU A 81 20.69 15.90 13.10
C LEU A 81 20.12 17.11 12.38
N PHE A 82 18.83 17.37 12.49
CA PHE A 82 18.14 18.42 11.76
C PHE A 82 16.86 18.85 12.46
N ASP A 83 16.44 20.08 12.18
CA ASP A 83 15.22 20.62 12.73
C ASP A 83 13.99 20.07 11.98
N VAL A 84 13.01 19.57 12.72
CA VAL A 84 11.76 19.03 12.18
C VAL A 84 10.75 20.17 11.97
N TYR A 85 10.43 20.46 10.71
CA TYR A 85 9.38 21.42 10.36
C TYR A 85 7.98 20.81 10.57
N PRO A 86 6.90 21.56 10.87
CA PRO A 86 6.89 22.94 11.38
C PRO A 86 7.24 23.03 12.87
N ASP A 87 7.04 21.95 13.62
CA ASP A 87 7.42 21.81 15.02
C ASP A 87 7.61 20.32 15.39
N SER A 88 8.29 20.06 16.50
CA SER A 88 8.55 18.73 17.05
C SER A 88 7.34 18.09 17.74
N ASN A 89 6.13 18.67 17.63
CA ASN A 89 4.89 18.07 18.14
C ASN A 89 3.91 17.68 17.02
N THR A 90 4.26 17.97 15.76
CA THR A 90 3.43 17.62 14.62
C THR A 90 3.45 16.11 14.39
N LEU A 91 2.25 15.53 14.29
CA LEU A 91 2.07 14.11 14.01
C LEU A 91 2.20 13.82 12.51
N TYR A 92 3.20 13.01 12.15
CA TYR A 92 3.46 12.59 10.78
C TYR A 92 2.98 11.16 10.54
N PRO A 93 2.24 10.89 9.44
CA PRO A 93 1.92 9.53 9.05
C PRO A 93 3.19 8.82 8.58
N LEU A 94 3.40 7.62 9.10
CA LEU A 94 4.54 6.77 8.78
C LEU A 94 4.08 5.59 7.95
N VAL A 95 4.44 5.59 6.68
CA VAL A 95 3.84 4.72 5.68
C VAL A 95 4.82 3.62 5.31
N MET A 96 4.47 2.36 5.56
CA MET A 96 5.30 1.21 5.21
C MET A 96 4.86 0.65 3.86
N LEU A 97 5.73 0.70 2.85
CA LEU A 97 5.46 0.18 1.49
C LEU A 97 6.66 -0.63 1.01
N ASP A 98 6.42 -1.85 0.56
CA ASP A 98 7.45 -2.75 0.03
C ASP A 98 8.67 -2.94 0.96
N GLY A 99 8.43 -2.94 2.28
CA GLY A 99 9.48 -3.07 3.30
C GLY A 99 10.26 -1.79 3.58
N GLU A 100 9.94 -0.71 2.87
CA GLU A 100 10.54 0.60 3.01
C GLU A 100 9.60 1.55 3.77
N LEU A 101 10.20 2.39 4.60
CA LEU A 101 9.49 3.33 5.43
C LEU A 101 9.52 4.72 4.79
N TYR A 102 8.33 5.30 4.64
CA TYR A 102 8.11 6.59 4.02
C TYR A 102 7.52 7.59 5.00
N ILE A 103 7.99 8.83 4.89
CA ILE A 103 7.52 9.96 5.69
C ILE A 103 7.26 11.16 4.78
N ARG A 104 6.46 12.12 5.24
CA ARG A 104 6.18 13.32 4.45
C ARG A 104 7.46 14.15 4.28
N ALA A 105 7.81 14.47 3.04
CA ALA A 105 8.96 15.30 2.71
C ALA A 105 8.89 16.71 3.31
N ARG A 106 7.68 17.22 3.61
CA ARG A 106 7.45 18.48 4.32
C ARG A 106 8.19 18.55 5.66
N LEU A 107 8.47 17.41 6.28
CA LEU A 107 9.27 17.32 7.49
C LEU A 107 10.66 17.95 7.31
N PHE A 108 11.23 17.83 6.11
CA PHE A 108 12.56 18.32 5.75
C PHE A 108 12.50 19.65 5.00
N ARG A 109 11.46 20.47 5.21
CA ARG A 109 11.21 21.69 4.43
C ARG A 109 12.45 22.58 4.27
N ASP A 110 13.21 22.75 5.35
CA ASP A 110 14.34 23.67 5.39
C ASP A 110 15.62 23.06 4.77
N TYR A 111 15.57 21.77 4.43
CA TYR A 111 16.68 21.01 3.86
C TYR A 111 16.35 20.41 2.50
N VAL A 112 15.23 20.82 1.88
CA VAL A 112 14.78 20.27 0.61
C VAL A 112 14.62 21.37 -0.43
N GLU A 113 15.24 21.16 -1.57
CA GLU A 113 15.12 22.00 -2.76
C GLU A 113 14.45 21.19 -3.86
N GLN A 114 13.49 21.79 -4.56
CA GLN A 114 12.84 21.18 -5.71
C GLN A 114 13.33 21.83 -7.00
N GLU A 115 13.88 21.01 -7.89
CA GLU A 115 14.29 21.39 -9.24
C GLU A 115 13.52 20.52 -10.24
N GLU A 116 12.50 21.10 -10.87
CA GLU A 116 11.61 20.42 -11.83
C GLU A 116 11.02 19.10 -11.26
N HIS A 117 11.51 17.96 -11.76
CA HIS A 117 11.11 16.60 -11.38
C HIS A 117 12.12 15.93 -10.43
N ARG A 118 12.96 16.71 -9.76
CA ARG A 118 13.94 16.23 -8.78
C ARG A 118 13.82 17.01 -7.48
N TYR A 119 14.10 16.30 -6.39
CA TYR A 119 14.26 16.89 -5.07
C TYR A 119 15.69 16.64 -4.63
N ARG A 120 16.32 17.68 -4.10
CA ARG A 120 17.64 17.61 -3.48
C ARG A 120 17.46 17.78 -1.97
N PHE A 121 17.85 16.76 -1.22
CA PHE A 121 17.86 16.79 0.24
C PHE A 121 19.28 17.05 0.73
N SER A 122 19.47 18.13 1.48
CA SER A 122 20.77 18.59 1.98
C SER A 122 20.75 18.60 3.51
N LEU A 123 20.79 17.42 4.13
CA LEU A 123 20.77 17.28 5.59
C LEU A 123 22.14 17.65 6.21
N PRO A 124 22.18 18.21 7.43
CA PRO A 124 23.45 18.53 8.10
C PRO A 124 24.33 17.29 8.31
N GLY A 125 25.64 17.46 8.12
CA GLY A 125 26.62 16.38 8.34
C GLY A 125 26.58 15.24 7.32
N ARG A 126 25.85 15.39 6.19
CA ARG A 126 25.67 14.34 5.18
C ARG A 126 25.84 14.89 3.77
N GLU A 127 26.16 14.00 2.83
CA GLU A 127 26.17 14.36 1.41
C GLU A 127 24.74 14.60 0.89
N PRO A 128 24.52 15.64 0.07
CA PRO A 128 23.21 15.89 -0.51
C PRO A 128 22.74 14.74 -1.39
N VAL A 129 21.50 14.30 -1.20
CA VAL A 129 20.89 13.22 -1.98
C VAL A 129 19.88 13.80 -2.97
N GLN A 130 20.05 13.47 -4.25
CA GLN A 130 19.08 13.81 -5.28
C GLN A 130 18.17 12.63 -5.58
N MET A 131 16.86 12.88 -5.60
CA MET A 131 15.85 11.87 -5.88
C MET A 131 14.93 12.34 -6.99
N LYS A 132 14.57 11.42 -7.90
CA LYS A 132 13.57 11.68 -8.93
C LYS A 132 12.17 11.61 -8.31
N PHE A 133 11.37 12.63 -8.54
CA PHE A 133 9.97 12.66 -8.15
C PHE A 133 9.13 11.80 -9.08
N SER A 134 8.21 11.04 -8.49
CA SER A 134 7.18 10.29 -9.22
C SER A 134 5.81 10.81 -8.79
N ASP A 135 4.93 11.12 -9.74
CA ASP A 135 3.59 11.65 -9.42
C ASP A 135 2.72 10.68 -8.61
N ARG A 136 3.06 9.39 -8.65
CA ARG A 136 2.40 8.30 -7.93
C ARG A 136 3.42 7.31 -7.40
N TYR A 137 3.00 6.51 -6.41
CA TYR A 137 3.83 5.44 -5.90
C TYR A 137 4.08 4.36 -6.96
N VAL A 138 5.35 4.06 -7.18
CA VAL A 138 5.80 2.84 -7.88
C VAL A 138 6.71 2.06 -6.93
N PRO A 139 6.70 0.73 -6.97
CA PRO A 139 7.58 -0.09 -6.14
C PRO A 139 9.04 0.33 -6.26
N GLY A 140 9.67 0.58 -5.11
CA GLY A 140 11.05 1.06 -5.02
C GLY A 140 11.27 2.56 -5.30
N ALA A 141 10.20 3.36 -5.51
CA ALA A 141 10.32 4.81 -5.65
C ALA A 141 10.93 5.44 -4.40
N ALA A 142 12.01 6.21 -4.55
CA ALA A 142 12.59 6.94 -3.42
C ALA A 142 11.71 8.11 -2.94
N LEU A 143 10.94 8.70 -3.87
CA LEU A 143 10.12 9.87 -3.65
C LEU A 143 8.86 9.80 -4.51
N PHE A 144 7.69 10.06 -3.95
CA PHE A 144 6.44 10.06 -4.70
C PHE A 144 5.39 11.04 -4.15
N GLY A 145 4.47 11.46 -5.02
CA GLY A 145 3.30 12.26 -4.69
C GLY A 145 2.07 11.40 -4.33
N HIS A 146 1.26 11.90 -3.39
CA HIS A 146 -0.07 11.38 -3.11
C HIS A 146 -0.99 12.49 -2.56
N GLY A 147 -2.01 12.87 -3.32
CA GLY A 147 -2.79 14.08 -3.04
C GLY A 147 -1.88 15.31 -3.05
N ASP A 148 -2.02 16.21 -2.08
CA ASP A 148 -1.18 17.40 -1.93
C ASP A 148 0.08 17.14 -1.09
N GLN A 149 0.54 15.88 -1.02
CA GLN A 149 1.63 15.46 -0.15
C GLN A 149 2.71 14.74 -0.94
N VAL A 150 3.95 14.96 -0.53
CA VAL A 150 5.12 14.25 -1.05
C VAL A 150 5.66 13.36 0.05
N PHE A 151 5.91 12.10 -0.28
CA PHE A 151 6.48 11.09 0.60
C PHE A 151 7.89 10.73 0.13
N VAL A 152 8.81 10.62 1.07
CA VAL A 152 10.21 10.26 0.85
C VAL A 152 10.58 9.03 1.67
N SER A 153 11.38 8.14 1.08
CA SER A 153 11.94 6.99 1.78
C SER A 153 13.01 7.45 2.76
N VAL A 154 12.87 7.03 4.03
CA VAL A 154 13.79 7.39 5.11
C VAL A 154 15.17 6.73 4.89
N SER A 155 15.20 5.47 4.44
CA SER A 155 16.45 4.75 4.13
C SER A 155 17.22 5.41 2.98
N ARG A 156 16.53 6.00 1.99
CA ARG A 156 17.17 6.71 0.87
C ARG A 156 17.80 8.03 1.28
N LEU A 157 17.39 8.61 2.40
CA LEU A 157 18.06 9.74 3.05
C LEU A 157 19.24 9.28 3.93
N GLY A 158 19.49 7.97 3.99
CA GLY A 158 20.45 7.33 4.88
C GLY A 158 20.02 7.36 6.34
N LEU A 159 18.78 7.72 6.65
CA LEU A 159 18.30 7.88 8.01
C LEU A 159 17.83 6.53 8.58
N THR A 160 18.02 6.33 9.87
CA THR A 160 17.54 5.14 10.59
C THR A 160 16.44 5.53 11.57
N PRO A 161 15.24 4.93 11.46
CA PRO A 161 14.16 5.19 12.40
C PRO A 161 14.32 4.37 13.68
N VAL A 162 14.36 5.04 14.82
CA VAL A 162 14.28 4.44 16.17
C VAL A 162 12.90 4.71 16.75
N PHE A 163 12.19 3.64 17.09
CA PHE A 163 10.80 3.72 17.54
C PHE A 163 10.68 3.79 19.06
N TYR A 164 9.99 4.83 19.52
CA TYR A 164 9.46 4.96 20.88
C TYR A 164 7.94 4.89 20.83
N LYS A 165 7.29 4.68 21.98
CA LYS A 165 5.87 4.33 22.09
C LYS A 165 4.94 5.22 21.24
N ASP A 166 5.20 6.52 21.23
CA ASP A 166 4.44 7.57 20.55
C ASP A 166 5.33 8.48 19.67
N ARG A 167 6.62 8.19 19.58
CA ARG A 167 7.62 9.03 18.90
C ARG A 167 8.53 8.20 18.01
N ILE A 168 9.11 8.85 17.02
CA ILE A 168 10.14 8.28 16.16
C ILE A 168 11.32 9.24 16.12
N GLN A 169 12.50 8.73 16.45
CA GLN A 169 13.75 9.46 16.33
C GLN A 169 14.42 9.05 15.01
N LEU A 170 14.81 10.03 14.21
CA LEU A 170 15.51 9.82 12.95
C LEU A 170 17.00 10.14 13.13
N GLU A 171 17.84 9.12 12.98
CA GLU A 171 19.30 9.17 13.15
C GLU A 171 20.08 9.03 11.85
#